data_AF-A0A101IS05-F1
#
_entry.id   AF-A0A101IS05-F1
#
_cell.length_a   1.000
_cell.length_b   1.000
_cell.length_c   1.000
_cell.angle_alpha   90.00
_cell.angle_beta   90.00
_cell.angle_gamma   90.00
#
_symmetry.space_group_name_H-M   'P 1'
#
loop_
_entity.id
_entity.type
_entity.pdbx_description
1 polymer ?
#
loop_
_entity_poly.entity_id
_entity_poly.type
_entity_poly.pdbx_seq_one_letter_code
_entity_poly.pdbx_strand_id
1 'polypeptide(L)'
;MMRTVGFLINPVAGMGGAVGLKGTDGQVAEAIRLGAVAHACDRAVQPLSLLKSDDIVWCTCAAPMGGNVLLGAGIDRFTVLYHPSLPTSAADTKAACRAFLDAGADLIVFCGGDGTARDVFDAVGRSIPVLGIPAGVKMYSAVFAVNPAAAADLVRQAGRVPCRDSEVMDVDEEAYRSGRLAARLYGYACVPYIPERTQGGKQVFEQQDEERAK
;
A
#
# COMPACT_ATOMS: atom_id res chain seq x y z
N MET A 1 6.35 -12.84 -21.86
CA MET A 1 7.08 -13.21 -20.64
C MET A 1 6.08 -13.16 -19.50
N MET A 2 5.91 -14.27 -18.78
CA MET A 2 5.09 -14.30 -17.56
C MET A 2 5.72 -13.37 -16.52
N ARG A 3 4.90 -12.59 -15.82
CA ARG A 3 5.37 -11.60 -14.84
C ARG A 3 5.21 -12.15 -13.42
N THR A 4 6.23 -12.01 -12.60
CA THR A 4 6.16 -12.35 -11.17
C THR A 4 5.80 -11.12 -10.36
N VAL A 5 4.72 -11.18 -9.58
CA VAL A 5 4.24 -10.08 -8.73
C VAL A 5 4.23 -10.49 -7.27
N GLY A 6 4.99 -9.75 -6.46
CA GLY A 6 4.95 -9.85 -5.00
C GLY A 6 3.79 -9.03 -4.45
N PHE A 7 2.91 -9.65 -3.68
CA PHE A 7 1.74 -8.99 -3.11
C PHE A 7 1.71 -9.09 -1.58
N LEU A 8 1.46 -7.96 -0.91
CA LEU A 8 1.16 -7.93 0.52
C LEU A 8 0.10 -6.89 0.88
N ILE A 9 -0.48 -7.03 2.07
CA ILE A 9 -1.26 -5.98 2.71
C ILE A 9 -0.70 -5.68 4.10
N ASN A 10 -0.90 -4.46 4.57
CA ASN A 10 -0.88 -4.17 6.00
C ASN A 10 -2.28 -4.48 6.57
N PRO A 11 -2.45 -5.54 7.38
CA PRO A 11 -3.77 -6.02 7.83
C PRO A 11 -4.53 -5.00 8.68
N VAL A 12 -3.84 -4.05 9.31
CA VAL A 12 -4.44 -3.03 10.17
C VAL A 12 -4.66 -1.68 9.48
N ALA A 13 -4.30 -1.57 8.19
CA ALA A 13 -4.43 -0.32 7.46
C ALA A 13 -5.89 0.05 7.16
N GLY A 14 -6.14 1.36 7.11
CA GLY A 14 -7.47 1.94 6.85
C GLY A 14 -8.30 2.20 8.10
N MET A 15 -7.85 1.79 9.29
CA MET A 15 -8.62 1.98 10.54
C MET A 15 -8.66 3.43 11.03
N GLY A 16 -7.53 4.15 10.99
CA GLY A 16 -7.41 5.44 11.66
C GLY A 16 -8.41 6.48 11.18
N GLY A 17 -8.48 6.67 9.86
CA GLY A 17 -9.35 7.69 9.27
C GLY A 17 -10.84 7.50 9.56
N ALA A 18 -11.30 6.25 9.74
CA ALA A 18 -12.71 5.93 9.99
C ALA A 18 -13.20 6.42 11.36
N VAL A 19 -12.29 6.47 12.34
CA VAL A 19 -12.60 6.87 13.73
C VAL A 19 -12.03 8.24 14.09
N GLY A 20 -11.67 9.05 13.08
CA GLY A 20 -11.08 10.37 13.29
C GLY A 20 -9.65 10.34 13.83
N LEU A 21 -9.03 9.16 13.95
CA LEU A 21 -7.61 9.05 14.26
C LEU A 21 -6.80 9.45 13.03
N LYS A 22 -5.80 10.28 13.26
CA LYS A 22 -4.93 10.85 12.23
C LYS A 22 -3.80 9.88 11.83
N GLY A 23 -4.17 8.59 11.69
CA GLY A 23 -3.24 7.47 11.57
C GLY A 23 -3.65 6.27 12.43
N THR A 24 -2.93 5.15 12.32
CA THR A 24 -3.14 3.97 13.19
C THR A 24 -1.86 3.55 13.90
N ASP A 25 -0.74 4.22 13.64
CA ASP A 25 0.54 3.84 14.22
C ASP A 25 0.54 4.08 15.73
N GLY A 26 0.84 3.01 16.49
CA GLY A 26 0.79 3.01 17.95
C GLY A 26 -0.61 3.08 18.57
N GLN A 27 -1.69 3.10 17.75
CA GLN A 27 -3.06 3.33 18.20
C GLN A 27 -4.04 2.24 17.74
N VAL A 28 -3.54 1.08 17.30
CA VAL A 28 -4.39 -0.04 16.83
C VAL A 28 -5.45 -0.43 17.87
N ALA A 29 -5.05 -0.57 19.14
CA ALA A 29 -5.97 -0.94 20.21
C ALA A 29 -7.06 0.12 20.44
N GLU A 30 -6.69 1.39 20.36
CA GLU A 30 -7.62 2.52 20.50
C GLU A 30 -8.58 2.60 19.31
N ALA A 31 -8.08 2.42 18.08
CA ALA A 31 -8.90 2.38 16.88
C ALA A 31 -9.97 1.27 16.98
N ILE A 32 -9.57 0.07 17.42
CA ILE A 32 -10.50 -1.04 17.65
C ILE A 32 -11.52 -0.69 18.75
N ARG A 33 -11.09 -0.07 19.86
CA ARG A 33 -11.98 0.38 20.94
C ARG A 33 -13.02 1.39 20.44
N LEU A 34 -12.66 2.24 19.49
CA LEU A 34 -13.54 3.20 18.84
C LEU A 34 -14.41 2.59 17.73
N GLY A 35 -14.31 1.26 17.50
CA GLY A 35 -15.11 0.55 16.51
C GLY A 35 -14.54 0.58 15.09
N ALA A 36 -13.26 0.93 14.92
CA ALA A 36 -12.62 0.89 13.61
C ALA A 36 -12.53 -0.54 13.07
N VAL A 37 -12.76 -0.67 11.76
CA VAL A 37 -12.60 -1.93 11.04
C VAL A 37 -11.50 -1.72 9.99
N ALA A 38 -10.60 -2.69 9.87
CA ALA A 38 -9.57 -2.64 8.85
C ALA A 38 -10.19 -2.85 7.45
N HIS A 39 -9.80 -2.00 6.50
CA HIS A 39 -10.36 -2.03 5.14
C HIS A 39 -9.37 -2.56 4.09
N ALA A 40 -8.13 -2.83 4.49
CA ALA A 40 -7.07 -3.24 3.56
C ALA A 40 -7.42 -4.49 2.75
N CYS A 41 -8.00 -5.52 3.39
CA CYS A 41 -8.44 -6.73 2.70
C CYS A 41 -9.45 -6.42 1.60
N ASP A 42 -10.56 -5.75 1.94
CA ASP A 42 -11.65 -5.46 0.99
C ASP A 42 -11.20 -4.54 -0.14
N ARG A 43 -10.33 -3.57 0.17
CA ARG A 43 -9.74 -2.66 -0.81
C ARG A 43 -8.82 -3.38 -1.78
N ALA A 44 -8.06 -4.35 -1.31
CA ALA A 44 -7.14 -5.12 -2.14
C ALA A 44 -7.82 -6.19 -3.00
N VAL A 45 -8.89 -6.82 -2.51
CA VAL A 45 -9.67 -7.81 -3.29
C VAL A 45 -10.23 -7.20 -4.58
N GLN A 46 -10.70 -5.95 -4.54
CA GLN A 46 -11.32 -5.27 -5.68
C GLN A 46 -10.45 -5.26 -6.96
N PRO A 47 -9.22 -4.70 -6.96
CA PRO A 47 -8.36 -4.73 -8.14
C PRO A 47 -7.86 -6.14 -8.47
N LEU A 48 -7.52 -6.95 -7.46
CA LEU A 48 -7.00 -8.30 -7.67
C LEU A 48 -8.01 -9.23 -8.35
N SER A 49 -9.31 -9.06 -8.05
CA SER A 49 -10.38 -9.85 -8.68
C SER A 49 -10.47 -9.60 -10.19
N LEU A 50 -10.03 -8.43 -10.65
CA LEU A 50 -9.97 -8.09 -12.07
C LEU A 50 -8.80 -8.78 -12.78
N LEU A 51 -7.82 -9.30 -12.04
CA LEU A 51 -6.58 -9.92 -12.53
C LEU A 51 -6.60 -11.45 -12.44
N LYS A 52 -7.67 -12.07 -11.95
CA LYS A 52 -7.72 -13.52 -11.69
C LYS A 52 -7.46 -14.41 -12.90
N SER A 53 -7.76 -13.92 -14.10
CA SER A 53 -7.59 -14.64 -15.36
C SER A 53 -6.31 -14.24 -16.11
N ASP A 54 -5.53 -13.32 -15.54
CA ASP A 54 -4.31 -12.83 -16.14
C ASP A 54 -3.16 -13.82 -15.89
N ASP A 55 -2.25 -13.92 -16.86
CA ASP A 55 -1.06 -14.78 -16.78
C ASP A 55 0.04 -14.13 -15.92
N ILE A 56 -0.20 -14.11 -14.60
CA ILE A 56 0.66 -13.52 -13.57
C ILE A 56 1.06 -14.61 -12.57
N VAL A 57 2.36 -14.71 -12.29
CA VAL A 57 2.88 -15.55 -11.22
C VAL A 57 2.83 -14.75 -9.92
N TRP A 58 1.97 -15.16 -9.00
CA TRP A 58 1.82 -14.47 -7.73
C TRP A 58 2.71 -15.07 -6.65
N CYS A 59 3.40 -14.21 -5.91
CA CYS A 59 3.98 -14.55 -4.63
C CYS A 59 3.48 -13.61 -3.53
N THR A 60 3.33 -14.11 -2.31
CA THR A 60 2.68 -13.35 -1.23
C THR A 60 3.11 -13.83 0.15
N CYS A 61 2.50 -13.26 1.19
CA CYS A 61 2.65 -13.67 2.59
C CYS A 61 1.52 -14.62 3.00
N ALA A 62 1.74 -15.41 4.04
CA ALA A 62 0.65 -16.11 4.73
C ALA A 62 -0.37 -15.10 5.29
N ALA A 63 -1.58 -15.59 5.58
CA ALA A 63 -2.58 -14.78 6.27
C ALA A 63 -2.01 -14.24 7.61
N PRO A 64 -2.37 -13.01 8.00
CA PRO A 64 -3.35 -12.12 7.37
C PRO A 64 -2.77 -11.16 6.32
N MET A 65 -1.51 -11.32 5.90
CA MET A 65 -0.78 -10.31 5.11
C MET A 65 -0.89 -10.46 3.58
N GLY A 66 -1.69 -11.38 3.06
CA GLY A 66 -1.93 -11.41 1.61
C GLY A 66 -2.55 -12.68 1.04
N GLY A 67 -2.17 -13.86 1.52
CA GLY A 67 -2.66 -15.14 0.99
C GLY A 67 -4.20 -15.27 1.03
N ASN A 68 -4.81 -14.85 2.14
CA ASN A 68 -6.27 -14.80 2.28
C ASN A 68 -6.93 -13.80 1.30
N VAL A 69 -6.25 -12.72 0.94
CA VAL A 69 -6.76 -11.71 0.00
C VAL A 69 -6.71 -12.23 -1.44
N LEU A 70 -5.62 -12.88 -1.85
CA LEU A 70 -5.54 -13.50 -3.18
C LEU A 70 -6.62 -14.57 -3.35
N LEU A 71 -6.82 -15.43 -2.33
CA LEU A 71 -7.92 -16.40 -2.33
C LEU A 71 -9.28 -15.70 -2.44
N GLY A 72 -9.52 -14.62 -1.67
CA GLY A 72 -10.75 -13.83 -1.74
C GLY A 72 -10.98 -13.16 -3.09
N ALA A 73 -9.91 -12.88 -3.84
CA ALA A 73 -9.96 -12.36 -5.22
C ALA A 73 -10.13 -13.46 -6.29
N GLY A 74 -10.18 -14.73 -5.90
CA GLY A 74 -10.25 -15.87 -6.83
C GLY A 74 -8.92 -16.22 -7.49
N ILE A 75 -7.80 -15.79 -6.91
CA ILE A 75 -6.45 -16.19 -7.33
C ILE A 75 -5.99 -17.32 -6.40
N ASP A 76 -6.07 -18.55 -6.89
CA ASP A 76 -5.77 -19.78 -6.12
C ASP A 76 -4.34 -20.30 -6.34
N ARG A 77 -3.63 -19.80 -7.34
CA ARG A 77 -2.25 -20.15 -7.67
C ARG A 77 -1.29 -19.03 -7.26
N PHE A 78 -0.67 -19.20 -6.10
CA PHE A 78 0.38 -18.32 -5.62
C PHE A 78 1.38 -19.07 -4.73
N THR A 79 2.56 -18.49 -4.56
CA THR A 79 3.59 -19.00 -3.63
C THR A 79 3.64 -18.14 -2.37
N VAL A 80 3.54 -18.75 -1.20
CA VAL A 80 3.76 -18.05 0.07
C VAL A 80 5.27 -18.00 0.36
N LEU A 81 5.83 -16.80 0.42
CA LEU A 81 7.27 -16.56 0.64
C LEU A 81 7.60 -16.03 2.04
N TYR A 82 6.60 -15.58 2.81
CA TYR A 82 6.80 -15.05 4.15
C TYR A 82 5.66 -15.45 5.10
N HIS A 83 5.99 -15.77 6.34
CA HIS A 83 5.04 -16.11 7.40
C HIS A 83 5.20 -15.11 8.56
N PRO A 84 4.24 -14.20 8.78
CA PRO A 84 4.37 -13.18 9.80
C PRO A 84 4.13 -13.73 11.20
N SER A 85 4.70 -13.05 12.20
CA SER A 85 4.25 -13.20 13.58
C SER A 85 2.96 -12.42 13.83
N LEU A 86 2.20 -12.82 14.85
CA LEU A 86 0.99 -12.10 15.26
C LEU A 86 1.21 -11.48 16.66
N PRO A 87 0.85 -10.19 16.86
CA PRO A 87 0.37 -9.24 15.85
C PRO A 87 1.45 -8.87 14.82
N THR A 88 1.03 -8.52 13.60
CA THR A 88 1.94 -8.13 12.52
C THR A 88 2.52 -6.74 12.75
N SER A 89 3.71 -6.49 12.21
CA SER A 89 4.45 -5.23 12.39
C SER A 89 5.03 -4.68 11.08
N ALA A 90 5.57 -3.46 11.12
CA ALA A 90 6.38 -2.88 10.05
C ALA A 90 7.58 -3.78 9.66
N ALA A 91 8.13 -4.54 10.62
CA ALA A 91 9.22 -5.47 10.34
C ALA A 91 8.76 -6.63 9.43
N ASP A 92 7.52 -7.10 9.61
CA ASP A 92 6.92 -8.13 8.76
C ASP A 92 6.74 -7.63 7.32
N THR A 93 6.26 -6.39 7.13
CA THR A 93 6.17 -5.76 5.80
C THR A 93 7.54 -5.74 5.12
N LYS A 94 8.58 -5.30 5.84
CA LYS A 94 9.94 -5.21 5.31
C LYS A 94 10.54 -6.58 4.97
N ALA A 95 10.33 -7.57 5.83
CA ALA A 95 10.79 -8.93 5.61
C ALA A 95 10.10 -9.58 4.40
N ALA A 96 8.79 -9.40 4.26
CA ALA A 96 8.02 -9.84 3.11
C ALA A 96 8.52 -9.23 1.80
N CYS A 97 8.72 -7.91 1.75
CA CYS A 97 9.24 -7.23 0.56
C CYS A 97 10.62 -7.73 0.15
N ARG A 98 11.51 -7.99 1.11
CA ARG A 98 12.83 -8.58 0.84
C ARG A 98 12.71 -10.00 0.28
N ALA A 99 11.84 -10.82 0.85
CA ALA A 99 11.57 -12.16 0.33
C ALA A 99 11.04 -12.14 -1.12
N PHE A 100 10.22 -11.15 -1.48
CA PHE A 100 9.75 -10.97 -2.86
C PHE A 100 10.90 -10.58 -3.80
N LEU A 101 11.79 -9.70 -3.35
CA LEU A 101 12.97 -9.29 -4.12
C LEU A 101 13.92 -10.47 -4.34
N ASP A 102 14.20 -11.26 -3.29
CA ASP A 102 15.08 -12.43 -3.35
C ASP A 102 14.51 -13.53 -4.26
N ALA A 103 13.18 -13.63 -4.35
CA ALA A 103 12.48 -14.54 -5.26
C ALA A 103 12.40 -14.02 -6.71
N GLY A 104 12.95 -12.84 -7.01
CA GLY A 104 12.99 -12.27 -8.36
C GLY A 104 11.64 -11.72 -8.83
N ALA A 105 10.84 -11.13 -7.94
CA ALA A 105 9.64 -10.42 -8.36
C ALA A 105 9.99 -9.27 -9.35
N ASP A 106 9.08 -8.99 -10.28
CA ASP A 106 9.21 -7.89 -11.26
C ASP A 106 8.49 -6.61 -10.81
N LEU A 107 7.60 -6.74 -9.83
CA LEU A 107 6.76 -5.68 -9.27
C LEU A 107 6.34 -6.09 -7.86
N ILE A 108 6.32 -5.14 -6.93
CA ILE A 108 5.64 -5.30 -5.63
C ILE A 108 4.35 -4.48 -5.63
N VAL A 109 3.23 -5.15 -5.40
CA VAL A 109 1.93 -4.53 -5.15
C VAL A 109 1.64 -4.61 -3.66
N PHE A 110 1.30 -3.49 -3.02
CA PHE A 110 0.94 -3.49 -1.60
C PHE A 110 -0.40 -2.80 -1.37
N CYS A 111 -1.16 -3.20 -0.36
CA CYS A 111 -2.30 -2.43 0.12
C CYS A 111 -2.05 -1.88 1.52
N GLY A 112 -2.16 -0.56 1.69
CA GLY A 112 -1.83 0.08 2.95
C GLY A 112 -1.97 1.60 2.95
N GLY A 113 -1.36 2.23 3.95
CA GLY A 113 -1.24 3.68 4.11
C GLY A 113 0.14 4.22 3.71
N ASP A 114 0.40 5.51 3.90
CA ASP A 114 1.73 6.11 3.69
C ASP A 114 2.82 5.45 4.55
N GLY A 115 2.51 5.07 5.81
CA GLY A 115 3.45 4.30 6.64
C GLY A 115 3.83 2.95 6.02
N THR A 116 2.88 2.28 5.36
CA THR A 116 3.17 1.05 4.60
C THR A 116 3.98 1.33 3.34
N ALA A 117 3.71 2.42 2.63
CA ALA A 117 4.54 2.84 1.50
C ALA A 117 6.00 3.11 1.92
N ARG A 118 6.18 3.73 3.09
CA ARG A 118 7.49 3.96 3.70
C ARG A 118 8.19 2.63 4.05
N ASP A 119 7.50 1.70 4.70
CA ASP A 119 8.06 0.38 5.01
C ASP A 119 8.48 -0.39 3.76
N VAL A 120 7.65 -0.37 2.71
CA VAL A 120 7.99 -0.97 1.41
C VAL A 120 9.25 -0.30 0.83
N PHE A 121 9.30 1.03 0.83
CA PHE A 121 10.46 1.78 0.35
C PHE A 121 11.73 1.49 1.15
N ASP A 122 11.65 1.40 2.48
CA ASP A 122 12.78 1.02 3.34
C ASP A 122 13.31 -0.39 3.02
N ALA A 123 12.45 -1.29 2.53
CA ALA A 123 12.82 -2.66 2.22
C ALA A 123 13.53 -2.79 0.87
N VAL A 124 13.05 -2.10 -0.17
CA VAL A 124 13.49 -2.33 -1.56
C VAL A 124 14.05 -1.11 -2.27
N GLY A 125 13.93 0.08 -1.68
CA GLY A 125 14.35 1.34 -2.25
C GLY A 125 13.85 1.54 -3.67
N ARG A 126 14.78 1.54 -4.63
CA ARG A 126 14.52 1.68 -6.08
C ARG A 126 14.85 0.42 -6.87
N SER A 127 15.16 -0.69 -6.21
CA SER A 127 15.62 -1.93 -6.87
C SER A 127 14.53 -2.62 -7.69
N ILE A 128 13.26 -2.38 -7.37
CA ILE A 128 12.10 -2.98 -8.03
C ILE A 128 10.96 -1.95 -8.09
N PRO A 129 10.14 -1.94 -9.16
CA PRO A 129 8.94 -1.14 -9.19
C PRO A 129 7.97 -1.52 -8.07
N VAL A 130 7.26 -0.52 -7.54
CA VAL A 130 6.22 -0.70 -6.51
C VAL A 130 4.93 -0.03 -6.93
N LEU A 131 3.79 -0.54 -6.45
CA LEU A 131 2.47 0.04 -6.68
C LEU A 131 1.59 -0.13 -5.43
N GLY A 132 1.07 0.99 -4.92
CA GLY A 132 0.16 1.00 -3.78
C GLY A 132 -1.31 0.90 -4.19
N ILE A 133 -2.07 0.10 -3.45
CA ILE A 133 -3.54 0.13 -3.39
C ILE A 133 -3.92 0.88 -2.09
N PRO A 134 -4.62 2.02 -2.16
CA PRO A 134 -4.92 2.79 -0.97
C PRO A 134 -5.93 2.06 -0.06
N ALA A 135 -5.52 1.77 1.18
CA ALA A 135 -6.41 1.17 2.19
C ALA A 135 -7.34 2.20 2.85
N GLY A 136 -7.00 3.49 2.75
CA GLY A 136 -7.77 4.62 3.29
C GLY A 136 -7.77 5.83 2.34
N VAL A 137 -8.34 6.94 2.80
CA VAL A 137 -8.60 8.13 1.95
C VAL A 137 -7.55 9.24 2.09
N LYS A 138 -6.61 9.13 3.04
CA LYS A 138 -5.61 10.17 3.35
C LYS A 138 -4.21 9.77 2.91
N MET A 139 -4.05 9.44 1.63
CA MET A 139 -2.72 9.12 1.07
C MET A 139 -2.06 10.38 0.52
N TYR A 140 -0.79 10.59 0.86
CA TYR A 140 0.03 11.72 0.41
C TYR A 140 1.09 11.29 -0.60
N SER A 141 1.61 10.07 -0.49
CA SER A 141 2.59 9.52 -1.43
C SER A 141 2.00 9.36 -2.83
N ALA A 142 2.81 9.62 -3.86
CA ALA A 142 2.45 9.50 -5.27
C ALA A 142 2.64 8.07 -5.82
N VAL A 143 2.64 7.07 -4.95
CA VAL A 143 2.85 5.64 -5.28
C VAL A 143 1.57 4.84 -5.39
N PHE A 144 0.42 5.45 -5.05
CA PHE A 144 -0.87 4.78 -5.04
C PHE A 144 -1.60 4.91 -6.38
N ALA A 145 -2.31 3.86 -6.77
CA ALA A 145 -3.30 3.93 -7.84
C ALA A 145 -4.52 4.75 -7.41
N VAL A 146 -5.13 5.46 -8.35
CA VAL A 146 -6.28 6.35 -8.04
C VAL A 146 -7.58 5.60 -7.76
N ASN A 147 -7.74 4.37 -8.27
CA ASN A 147 -8.89 3.52 -8.06
C ASN A 147 -8.56 2.04 -8.37
N PRO A 148 -9.43 1.07 -8.02
CA PRO A 148 -9.20 -0.35 -8.28
C PRO A 148 -8.95 -0.71 -9.75
N ALA A 149 -9.70 -0.14 -10.70
CA ALA A 149 -9.51 -0.44 -12.12
C ALA A 149 -8.14 0.06 -12.60
N ALA A 150 -7.72 1.24 -12.16
CA ALA A 150 -6.41 1.81 -12.45
C ALA A 150 -5.28 0.95 -11.86
N ALA A 151 -5.45 0.42 -10.64
CA ALA A 151 -4.47 -0.48 -10.04
C ALA A 151 -4.29 -1.76 -10.87
N ALA A 152 -5.40 -2.41 -11.26
CA ALA A 152 -5.34 -3.61 -12.10
C ALA A 152 -4.67 -3.33 -13.46
N ASP A 153 -5.01 -2.21 -14.09
CA ASP A 153 -4.41 -1.84 -15.37
C ASP A 153 -2.91 -1.52 -15.24
N LEU A 154 -2.49 -0.84 -14.18
CA LEU A 154 -1.06 -0.62 -13.91
C LEU A 154 -0.29 -1.93 -13.68
N VAL A 155 -0.89 -2.91 -12.98
CA VAL A 155 -0.27 -4.25 -12.82
C VAL A 155 -0.10 -4.94 -14.18
N ARG A 156 -1.13 -4.90 -15.05
CA ARG A 156 -1.07 -5.46 -16.41
C ARG A 156 0.01 -4.83 -17.28
N GLN A 157 0.19 -3.53 -17.13
CA GLN A 157 1.07 -2.72 -17.97
C GLN A 157 2.48 -2.59 -17.39
N ALA A 158 2.72 -3.02 -16.15
CA ALA A 158 4.04 -3.00 -15.54
C ALA A 158 5.06 -3.66 -16.49
N GLY A 159 6.25 -3.05 -16.61
CA GLY A 159 7.31 -3.46 -17.55
C GLY A 159 7.02 -3.26 -19.04
N ARG A 160 5.81 -2.82 -19.43
CA ARG A 160 5.46 -2.35 -20.78
C ARG A 160 5.39 -0.84 -20.84
N VAL A 161 5.02 -0.20 -19.73
CA VAL A 161 5.02 1.25 -19.56
C VAL A 161 6.25 1.71 -18.78
N PRO A 162 6.72 2.95 -19.00
CA PRO A 162 7.81 3.50 -18.20
C PRO A 162 7.41 3.58 -16.73
N CYS A 163 8.40 3.47 -15.86
CA CYS A 163 8.25 3.85 -14.46
C CYS A 163 8.63 5.31 -14.28
N ARG A 164 8.00 5.96 -13.29
CA ARG A 164 8.31 7.32 -12.85
C ARG A 164 8.85 7.27 -11.43
N ASP A 165 9.77 8.20 -11.13
CA ASP A 165 10.12 8.52 -9.76
C ASP A 165 8.93 9.20 -9.08
N SER A 166 8.32 8.51 -8.13
CA SER A 166 7.15 8.96 -7.39
C SER A 166 7.48 9.16 -5.92
N GLU A 167 7.00 10.26 -5.36
CA GLU A 167 7.27 10.68 -3.99
C GLU A 167 6.68 9.67 -2.98
N VAL A 168 7.52 9.22 -2.07
CA VAL A 168 7.11 8.59 -0.81
C VAL A 168 7.16 9.66 0.25
N MET A 169 6.05 9.87 0.96
CA MET A 169 5.91 10.91 1.96
C MET A 169 5.97 10.29 3.37
N ASP A 170 6.68 10.95 4.28
CA ASP A 170 6.67 10.64 5.70
C ASP A 170 5.73 11.64 6.39
N VAL A 171 4.56 11.14 6.79
CA VAL A 171 3.56 11.93 7.52
C VAL A 171 3.84 11.76 9.00
N ASP A 172 4.15 12.86 9.67
CA ASP A 172 4.24 12.87 11.12
C ASP A 172 2.83 12.76 11.70
N GLU A 173 2.39 11.53 11.95
CA GLU A 173 1.07 11.25 12.50
C GLU A 173 0.88 11.91 13.89
N GLU A 174 1.95 12.14 14.66
CA GLU A 174 1.88 12.78 15.97
C GLU A 174 1.68 14.29 15.86
N ALA A 175 2.46 14.96 15.01
CA ALA A 175 2.23 16.36 14.67
C ALA A 175 0.82 16.52 14.06
N TYR A 176 0.41 15.60 13.18
CA TYR A 176 -0.91 15.65 12.59
C TYR A 176 -2.01 15.53 13.65
N ARG A 177 -1.88 14.60 14.61
CA ARG A 177 -2.74 14.51 15.81
C ARG A 177 -2.89 15.84 16.54
N SER A 178 -1.82 16.63 16.65
CA SER A 178 -1.84 17.98 17.25
C SER A 178 -2.42 19.11 16.37
N GLY A 179 -2.99 18.79 15.20
CA GLY A 179 -3.54 19.79 14.26
C GLY A 179 -2.54 20.36 13.26
N ARG A 180 -1.30 19.85 13.25
CA ARG A 180 -0.26 20.30 12.32
C ARG A 180 0.05 19.22 11.30
N LEU A 181 -0.42 19.39 10.07
CA LEU A 181 -0.03 18.48 8.99
C LEU A 181 1.43 18.73 8.60
N ALA A 182 2.33 17.94 9.18
CA ALA A 182 3.73 17.90 8.81
C ALA A 182 3.97 16.63 7.97
N ALA A 183 4.01 16.81 6.65
CA ALA A 183 4.42 15.76 5.71
C ALA A 183 5.72 16.20 5.04
N ARG A 184 6.73 15.34 5.06
CA ARG A 184 8.02 15.59 4.42
C ARG A 184 8.29 14.55 3.36
N LEU A 185 8.99 14.95 2.29
CA LEU A 185 9.49 14.01 1.30
C LEU A 185 10.46 13.04 1.98
N TYR A 186 10.15 11.74 1.91
CA TYR A 186 10.99 10.67 2.44
C TYR A 186 11.97 10.13 1.40
N GLY A 187 11.49 10.00 0.15
CA GLY A 187 12.28 9.50 -0.96
C GLY A 187 11.46 9.34 -2.24
N TYR A 188 12.06 8.72 -3.24
CA TYR A 188 11.42 8.46 -4.53
C TYR A 188 11.44 6.97 -4.85
N ALA A 189 10.26 6.38 -4.99
CA ALA A 189 10.08 5.01 -5.42
C ALA A 189 9.85 4.93 -6.94
N CYS A 190 10.26 3.82 -7.54
CA CYS A 190 10.00 3.52 -8.95
C CYS A 190 8.56 3.00 -9.09
N VAL A 191 7.68 3.69 -9.83
CA VAL A 191 6.27 3.31 -9.95
C VAL A 191 5.84 3.23 -11.41
N PRO A 192 5.19 2.15 -11.87
CA PRO A 192 4.63 2.09 -13.22
C PRO A 192 3.69 3.27 -13.47
N TYR A 193 3.88 3.99 -14.57
CA TYR A 193 3.19 5.25 -14.79
C TYR A 193 2.37 5.24 -16.08
N ILE A 194 1.09 5.58 -15.91
CA ILE A 194 0.17 5.94 -16.98
C ILE A 194 -0.56 7.19 -16.47
N PRO A 195 -0.67 8.25 -17.30
CA PRO A 195 -1.40 9.46 -16.92
C PRO A 195 -2.76 9.12 -16.32
N GLU A 196 -3.15 9.84 -15.26
CA GLU A 196 -4.44 9.72 -14.56
C GLU A 196 -4.69 8.39 -13.82
N ARG A 197 -3.75 7.43 -13.84
CA ARG A 197 -3.91 6.15 -13.13
C ARG A 197 -3.19 6.07 -11.80
N THR A 198 -2.19 6.92 -11.60
CA THR A 198 -1.46 7.07 -10.33
C THR A 198 -1.83 8.40 -9.68
N GLN A 199 -1.89 8.42 -8.35
CA GLN A 199 -2.18 9.63 -7.60
C GLN A 199 -1.06 10.65 -7.82
N GLY A 200 -1.43 11.90 -8.11
CA GLY A 200 -0.49 13.02 -8.07
C GLY A 200 -0.04 13.31 -6.64
N GLY A 201 1.21 13.75 -6.46
CA GLY A 201 1.68 14.25 -5.17
C GLY A 201 0.74 15.37 -4.71
N LYS A 202 0.23 15.26 -3.48
CA LYS A 202 -0.52 16.38 -2.88
C LYS A 202 0.50 17.41 -2.44
N GLN A 203 0.47 18.60 -3.05
CA GLN A 203 1.21 19.73 -2.51
C GLN A 203 0.68 20.04 -1.10
N VAL A 204 1.48 19.72 -0.09
CA VAL A 204 1.16 20.06 1.30
C VAL A 204 1.73 21.46 1.54
N PHE A 205 0.87 22.47 1.47
CA PHE A 205 1.18 23.76 2.07
C PHE A 205 0.95 23.64 3.58
N GLU A 206 1.81 24.25 4.42
CA GLU A 206 1.49 24.48 5.83
C GLU A 206 0.19 25.27 5.89
N GLN A 207 -0.93 24.60 6.11
CA GLN A 207 -2.22 25.20 6.38
C GLN A 207 -2.55 24.97 7.84
N GLN A 208 -2.79 26.06 8.58
CA GLN A 208 -3.59 26.00 9.79
C GLN A 208 -5.04 25.70 9.36
N ASP A 209 -5.56 24.56 9.81
CA ASP A 209 -6.81 23.88 9.45
C ASP A 209 -7.90 24.66 8.68
N GLU A 210 -8.40 24.03 7.61
CA GLU A 210 -9.78 24.18 7.11
C GLU A 210 -10.78 23.55 8.10
N GLU A 211 -10.99 24.18 9.27
CA GLU A 211 -12.22 24.00 10.04
C GLU A 211 -13.14 25.19 9.79
N ARG A 212 -13.82 25.19 8.63
CA ARG A 212 -15.06 25.96 8.41
C ARG A 212 -15.81 25.49 7.17
N ALA A 213 -16.49 24.36 7.30
CA ALA A 213 -17.69 24.09 6.52
C ALA A 213 -18.72 23.40 7.44
N LYS A 214 -19.48 24.23 8.15
CA LYS A 214 -20.85 23.91 8.56
C LYS A 214 -21.79 24.62 7.60
#